data_AF-A0A1G2KU95-F1
#
_entry.id   AF-A0A1G2KU95-F1
#
_cell.length_a   1.000
_cell.length_b   1.000
_cell.length_c   1.000
_cell.angle_alpha   90.00
_cell.angle_beta   90.00
_cell.angle_gamma   90.00
#
_symmetry.space_group_name_H-M   'P 1'
#
loop_
_entity.id
_entity.type
_entity.pdbx_description
1 polymer ?
#
loop_
_entity_poly.entity_id
_entity_poly.type
_entity_poly.pdbx_seq_one_letter_code
_entity_poly.pdbx_strand_id
1 'polypeptide(L)'
;MQTVLNARIQNITSKGQITLPVAWRRKTKAAQIVLRVKGEMVEIVPAEITIRGGGKEYTVFDALRDNKGRGLKASDLLTLLKKMNA
;
A
#
# COMPACT_ATOMS: atom_id res chain seq x y z
N MET A 1 21.78 -12.43 4.52
CA MET A 1 21.53 -13.38 3.41
C MET A 1 20.05 -13.73 3.43
N GLN A 2 19.26 -13.34 2.42
CA GLN A 2 17.83 -13.63 2.35
C GLN A 2 17.55 -14.58 1.19
N THR A 3 16.88 -15.67 1.54
CA THR A 3 16.57 -16.86 0.74
C THR A 3 15.63 -16.51 -0.41
N VAL A 4 16.08 -16.60 -1.66
CA VAL A 4 15.20 -16.51 -2.84
C VAL A 4 14.54 -17.87 -3.02
N LEU A 5 13.40 -18.09 -2.39
CA LEU A 5 12.78 -19.42 -2.31
C LEU A 5 12.16 -19.93 -3.62
N ASN A 6 12.08 -19.15 -4.71
CA ASN A 6 11.54 -19.63 -6.00
C ASN A 6 11.97 -18.71 -7.16
N ALA A 7 13.13 -18.96 -7.76
CA ALA A 7 13.52 -18.28 -9.00
C ALA A 7 12.82 -18.95 -10.20
N ARG A 8 12.02 -18.19 -10.94
CA ARG A 8 11.37 -18.65 -12.18
C ARG A 8 11.86 -17.79 -13.34
N ILE A 9 12.57 -18.42 -14.28
CA ILE A 9 12.96 -17.79 -15.55
C ILE A 9 11.69 -17.57 -16.37
N GLN A 10 11.54 -16.37 -16.94
CA GLN A 10 10.44 -16.02 -17.82
C GLN A 10 10.97 -15.41 -19.11
N ASN A 11 10.31 -15.73 -20.22
CA ASN A 11 10.61 -15.12 -21.50
C ASN A 11 10.09 -13.68 -21.51
N ILE A 12 10.88 -12.79 -22.10
CA ILE A 12 10.49 -11.43 -22.40
C ILE A 12 9.73 -11.46 -23.74
N THR A 13 8.58 -10.79 -23.82
CA THR A 13 7.85 -10.70 -25.09
C THR A 13 8.65 -9.88 -26.11
N SER A 14 8.30 -9.98 -27.39
CA SER A 14 8.94 -9.18 -28.45
C SER A 14 8.86 -7.66 -28.23
N LYS A 15 7.93 -7.20 -27.38
CA LYS A 15 7.77 -5.79 -26.99
C LYS A 15 8.48 -5.43 -25.68
N GLY A 16 9.33 -6.31 -25.15
CA GLY A 16 10.05 -6.06 -23.89
C GLY A 16 9.20 -6.23 -22.63
N GLN A 17 8.05 -6.91 -22.69
CA GLN A 17 7.15 -7.05 -21.55
C GLN A 17 7.48 -8.30 -20.73
N ILE A 18 7.30 -8.21 -19.41
CA ILE A 18 7.44 -9.32 -18.47
C ILE A 18 6.11 -9.61 -17.77
N THR A 19 5.86 -10.88 -17.45
CA THR A 19 4.65 -11.27 -16.72
C THR A 19 4.92 -11.38 -15.22
N LEU A 20 4.16 -10.64 -14.40
CA LEU A 20 4.32 -10.70 -12.95
C LEU A 20 3.71 -12.01 -12.39
N PRO A 21 4.41 -12.70 -11.46
CA PRO A 21 3.91 -13.92 -10.85
C PRO A 21 2.51 -13.77 -10.23
N VAL A 22 1.65 -14.77 -10.43
CA VAL A 22 0.26 -14.77 -9.92
C VAL A 22 0.22 -14.57 -8.40
N ALA A 23 1.11 -15.25 -7.66
CA ALA A 23 1.19 -15.13 -6.20
C ALA A 23 1.48 -13.68 -5.75
N TRP A 24 2.40 -13.00 -6.45
CA TRP A 24 2.72 -11.59 -6.15
C TRP A 24 1.53 -10.68 -6.46
N ARG A 25 0.92 -10.82 -7.65
CA ARG A 25 -0.26 -10.03 -8.04
C ARG A 25 -1.43 -10.17 -7.06
N ARG A 26 -1.70 -11.40 -6.58
CA ARG A 26 -2.76 -11.65 -5.59
C ARG A 26 -2.48 -11.02 -4.23
N LYS A 27 -1.21 -11.00 -3.82
CA LYS A 27 -0.79 -10.42 -2.53
C LYS A 27 -0.84 -8.89 -2.56
N THR A 28 -0.37 -8.26 -3.63
CA THR A 28 -0.24 -6.80 -3.70
C THR A 28 -1.52 -6.10 -4.14
N LYS A 29 -2.36 -6.75 -4.96
CA LYS A 29 -3.59 -6.16 -5.54
C LYS A 29 -3.38 -4.78 -6.19
N ALA A 30 -2.14 -4.46 -6.58
CA ALA A 30 -1.75 -3.14 -7.03
C ALA A 30 -2.22 -2.91 -8.47
N ALA A 31 -2.92 -1.80 -8.70
CA ALA A 31 -3.32 -1.37 -10.05
C ALA A 31 -2.18 -0.68 -10.81
N GLN A 32 -1.20 -0.14 -10.08
CA GLN A 32 -0.05 0.58 -10.61
C GLN A 32 1.23 0.04 -9.97
N ILE A 33 2.37 0.19 -10.65
CA ILE A 33 3.68 -0.24 -10.16
C ILE A 33 4.71 0.87 -10.38
N VAL A 34 5.70 0.94 -9.50
CA VAL A 34 6.90 1.76 -9.69
C VAL A 34 8.04 0.85 -10.11
N LEU A 35 8.75 1.26 -11.15
CA LEU A 35 9.98 0.62 -11.62
C LEU A 35 11.17 1.49 -11.20
N ARG A 36 12.14 0.89 -10.52
CA ARG A 36 13.39 1.57 -10.14
C ARG A 36 14.57 0.82 -10.73
N VAL A 37 15.46 1.54 -11.41
CA VAL A 37 16.71 0.97 -11.95
C VAL A 37 17.79 1.10 -10.88
N LYS A 38 18.44 -0.01 -10.55
CA LYS A 38 19.58 -0.10 -9.63
C LYS A 38 20.71 -0.86 -10.31
N GLY A 39 21.54 -0.14 -11.07
CA GLY A 39 22.58 -0.74 -11.91
C GLY A 39 21.96 -1.65 -12.97
N GLU A 40 22.30 -2.93 -12.95
CA GLU A 40 21.78 -3.95 -13.88
C GLU A 40 20.44 -4.56 -13.45
N MET A 41 19.87 -4.10 -12.33
CA MET A 41 18.62 -4.63 -11.78
C MET A 41 17.47 -3.65 -11.95
N VAL A 42 16.29 -4.18 -12.27
CA VAL A 42 15.03 -3.45 -12.18
C VAL A 42 14.27 -3.96 -10.95
N GLU A 43 14.05 -3.06 -10.00
CA GLU A 43 13.21 -3.30 -8.83
C GLU A 43 11.76 -2.90 -9.18
N ILE A 44 10.82 -3.82 -8.94
CA ILE A 44 9.39 -3.62 -9.18
C ILE A 44 8.68 -3.58 -7.83
N VAL A 45 8.05 -2.45 -7.52
CA VAL A 45 7.24 -2.30 -6.32
C VAL A 45 5.83 -1.87 -6.69
N PRO A 46 4.79 -2.25 -5.93
CA PRO A 46 3.47 -1.64 -6.05
C PRO A 46 3.60 -0.12 -5.99
N ALA A 47 2.96 0.59 -6.90
CA ALA A 47 2.67 2.00 -6.69
C ALA A 47 1.49 2.04 -5.73
N GLU A 48 1.76 1.78 -4.46
CA GLU A 48 0.91 2.34 -3.43
C GLU A 48 1.01 3.84 -3.62
N ILE A 49 -0.16 4.44 -3.81
CA ILE A 49 -0.38 5.86 -3.68
C ILE A 49 0.34 6.30 -2.39
N THR A 50 1.54 6.83 -2.57
CA THR A 50 2.19 7.70 -1.61
C THR A 50 1.56 9.09 -1.74
N ILE A 51 0.24 9.17 -1.98
CA ILE A 51 -0.53 10.40 -1.85
C ILE A 51 -1.10 10.33 -0.43
N ARG A 52 -0.26 10.76 0.52
CA ARG A 52 -0.39 10.79 1.99
C ARG A 52 0.17 9.56 2.72
N GLY A 53 1.42 9.69 3.20
CA GLY A 53 1.92 8.95 4.36
C GLY A 53 2.06 7.43 4.20
N GLY A 54 3.26 6.96 3.84
CA GLY A 54 3.58 5.53 3.82
C GLY A 54 3.16 4.78 5.09
N GLY A 55 2.40 3.70 4.92
CA GLY A 55 2.38 2.53 5.80
C GLY A 55 1.94 2.67 7.26
N LYS A 56 1.42 3.82 7.71
CA LYS A 56 0.95 4.00 9.11
C LYS A 56 -0.29 4.89 9.28
N GLU A 57 -1.07 5.15 8.24
CA GLU A 57 -2.38 5.77 8.45
C GLU A 57 -3.37 4.69 8.92
N TYR A 58 -3.52 4.59 10.24
CA TYR A 58 -4.61 3.86 10.88
C TYR A 58 -5.82 4.78 10.95
N THR A 59 -6.94 4.38 10.37
CA THR A 59 -8.20 5.11 10.50
C THR A 59 -8.67 5.05 11.95
N VAL A 60 -8.34 6.08 12.73
CA VAL A 60 -8.76 6.22 14.13
C VAL A 60 -10.27 6.49 14.22
N PHE A 61 -10.86 7.10 13.20
CA PHE A 61 -12.27 7.46 13.16
C PHE A 61 -12.79 7.48 11.73
N ASP A 62 -13.85 6.72 11.47
CA ASP A 62 -14.59 6.73 10.21
C ASP A 62 -15.99 7.28 10.48
N ALA A 63 -16.33 8.46 9.94
CA ALA A 63 -17.63 9.09 10.21
C ALA A 63 -18.82 8.23 9.78
N LEU A 64 -18.68 7.43 8.71
CA LEU A 64 -19.74 6.54 8.23
C LEU A 64 -19.99 5.42 9.24
N ARG A 65 -18.93 4.80 9.74
CA ARG A 65 -19.00 3.71 10.72
C ARG A 65 -19.33 4.20 12.14
N ASP A 66 -18.67 5.26 12.56
CA ASP A 66 -18.57 5.68 13.97
C ASP A 66 -19.51 6.85 14.31
N ASN A 67 -20.08 7.55 13.31
CA ASN A 67 -21.00 8.68 13.54
C ASN A 67 -22.15 8.79 12.52
N LYS A 68 -22.61 7.67 11.95
CA LYS A 68 -23.75 7.60 11.01
C LYS A 68 -23.62 8.58 9.83
N GLY A 69 -22.41 8.79 9.34
CA GLY A 69 -22.08 9.71 8.26
C GLY A 69 -22.03 11.19 8.63
N ARG A 70 -22.21 11.54 9.91
CA ARG A 70 -22.05 12.93 10.37
C ARG A 70 -20.58 13.21 10.63
N GLY A 71 -20.05 14.25 9.98
CA GLY A 71 -18.70 14.73 10.28
C GLY A 71 -18.57 15.18 11.74
N LEU A 72 -17.34 15.19 12.25
CA LEU A 72 -17.01 15.66 13.60
C LEU A 72 -16.05 16.83 13.49
N LYS A 73 -16.25 17.90 14.28
CA LYS A 73 -15.28 19.00 14.34
C LYS A 73 -14.04 18.55 15.11
N ALA A 74 -12.89 19.10 14.76
CA ALA A 74 -11.62 18.79 15.44
C ALA A 74 -11.67 19.07 16.96
N SER A 75 -12.41 20.10 17.39
CA SER A 75 -12.66 20.43 18.80
C SER A 75 -13.37 19.31 19.57
N ASP A 76 -14.33 18.66 18.91
CA ASP A 76 -15.19 17.66 19.51
C ASP A 76 -14.43 16.34 19.63
N LEU A 77 -13.63 16.01 18.61
CA LEU A 77 -12.70 14.89 18.64
C LEU A 77 -11.69 15.03 19.79
N LEU A 78 -11.11 16.21 19.98
CA LEU A 78 -10.18 16.48 21.07
C LEU A 78 -10.84 16.25 22.44
N THR A 79 -12.11 16.63 22.58
CA THR A 79 -12.87 16.44 23.82
C THR A 79 -13.14 14.96 24.11
N LEU A 80 -13.48 14.18 23.07
CA LEU A 80 -13.67 12.74 23.18
C LEU A 80 -12.38 12.01 23.59
N LEU A 81 -11.26 12.34 22.94
CA LEU A 81 -9.96 11.73 23.25
C LEU A 81 -9.49 12.04 24.68
N LYS A 82 -9.75 13.25 25.19
CA LYS A 82 -9.42 13.61 26.57
C LYS A 82 -10.20 12.80 27.61
N LYS A 83 -11.44 12.41 27.31
CA LYS A 83 -12.27 11.58 28.21
C LYS A 83 -11.80 10.12 28.29
N MET A 84 -11.11 9.63 27.27
CA MET A 84 -10.63 8.24 27.23
C MET A 84 -9.33 8.02 28.00
N ASN A 85 -8.56 9.09 28.25
CA ASN A 85 -7.30 9.05 29.02
C ASN A 85 -7.48 9.50 30.48
N ALA A 86 -8.72 9.57 30.97
CA ALA A 86 -9.09 9.97 32.33
C ALA A 86 -9.57 8.78 33.15
#